data_AF-C8X2D6-F1
#
_entry.id   AF-C8X2D6-F1
#
_cell.length_a   1.000
_cell.length_b   1.000
_cell.length_c   1.000
_cell.angle_alpha   90.00
_cell.angle_beta   90.00
_cell.angle_gamma   90.00
#
_symmetry.space_group_name_H-M   'P 1'
#
loop_
_entity.id
_entity.type
_entity.pdbx_description
1 polymer ?
#
loop_
_entity_poly.entity_id
_entity_poly.type
_entity_poly.pdbx_seq_one_letter_code
_entity_poly.pdbx_strand_id
1 'polypeptide(L)' 'MSTIMPESKRVRDALAWILDGMRDGKDQSTLLAEACLRFNLSPKDEAVLRQALERQSEE' A
#
# COMPACT_ATOMS: atom_id res chain seq x y z
N MET A 1 -4.60 1.63 22.60
CA MET A 1 -4.80 0.84 21.36
C MET A 1 -5.22 1.79 20.25
N SER A 2 -4.29 2.57 19.72
CA SER A 2 -4.55 3.32 18.49
C SER A 2 -4.33 2.35 17.34
N THR A 3 -5.43 1.74 16.88
CA THR A 3 -5.48 1.28 15.50
C THR A 3 -5.14 2.51 14.66
N ILE A 4 -3.95 2.52 14.05
CA ILE A 4 -3.67 3.45 12.96
C ILE A 4 -4.56 2.95 11.83
N MET A 5 -5.87 3.23 11.94
CA MET A 5 -6.74 3.23 10.79
C MET A 5 -6.07 4.22 9.84
N PRO A 6 -5.63 3.81 8.65
CA PRO A 6 -5.26 4.81 7.66
C PRO A 6 -6.50 5.70 7.51
N GLU A 7 -6.36 6.96 7.95
CA GLU A 7 -7.42 7.98 7.89
C GLU A 7 -7.87 8.18 6.43
N SER A 8 -6.97 7.92 5.50
CA SER A 8 -7.19 8.02 4.07
C SER A 8 -7.75 6.72 3.48
N LYS A 9 -8.98 6.77 2.95
CA LYS A 9 -9.53 5.71 2.07
C LYS A 9 -8.54 5.31 0.96
N ARG A 10 -7.77 6.28 0.46
CA ARG A 10 -6.75 6.11 -0.58
C ARG A 10 -5.71 5.02 -0.25
N VAL A 11 -5.25 4.93 0.99
CA VAL A 11 -4.28 3.89 1.40
C VAL A 11 -4.91 2.51 1.38
N ARG A 12 -6.18 2.38 1.81
CA ARG A 12 -6.86 1.08 1.77
C ARG A 12 -7.15 0.62 0.36
N ASP A 13 -7.63 1.51 -0.50
CA ASP A 13 -7.85 1.21 -1.91
C ASP A 13 -6.52 0.88 -2.62
N ALA A 14 -5.45 1.65 -2.35
CA ALA A 14 -4.10 1.37 -2.86
C ALA A 14 -3.59 0.01 -2.38
N LEU A 15 -3.70 -0.29 -1.09
CA LEU A 15 -3.26 -1.56 -0.51
C LEU A 15 -4.06 -2.74 -1.07
N ALA A 16 -5.38 -2.61 -1.20
CA ALA A 16 -6.20 -3.65 -1.82
C ALA A 16 -5.82 -3.89 -3.28
N TRP A 17 -5.51 -2.83 -4.03
CA TRP A 17 -5.06 -2.92 -5.42
C TRP A 17 -3.67 -3.58 -5.54
N ILE A 18 -2.74 -3.26 -4.64
CA ILE A 18 -1.41 -3.88 -4.61
C ILE A 18 -1.52 -5.36 -4.22
N LEU A 19 -2.34 -5.70 -3.22
CA LEU A 19 -2.54 -7.10 -2.83
C LEU A 19 -3.12 -7.94 -3.97
N ASP A 20 -4.02 -7.36 -4.77
CA ASP A 20 -4.55 -8.00 -5.97
C ASP A 20 -3.46 -8.22 -7.02
N GLY A 21 -2.63 -7.19 -7.29
CA GLY A 21 -1.49 -7.31 -8.20
C GLY A 21 -0.41 -8.30 -7.73
N MET A 22 -0.17 -8.38 -6.42
CA MET A 22 0.77 -9.35 -5.83
C MET A 22 0.30 -10.79 -6.02
N ARG A 23 -1.01 -11.03 -5.93
CA ARG A 23 -1.59 -12.36 -6.21
C ARG A 23 -1.40 -12.79 -7.67
N ASP A 24 -1.29 -11.82 -8.57
CA ASP A 24 -0.96 -12.02 -9.99
C ASP A 24 0.56 -12.25 -10.22
N GLY A 25 1.37 -12.21 -9.16
CA GLY A 25 2.83 -12.39 -9.23
C GLY A 25 3.60 -11.12 -9.62
N LYS A 26 2.97 -9.93 -9.54
CA LYS A 26 3.63 -8.66 -9.83
C LYS A 26 4.43 -8.15 -8.63
N ASP A 27 5.54 -7.49 -8.94
CA ASP A 27 6.41 -6.87 -7.94
C ASP A 27 5.69 -5.80 -7.11
N GLN A 28 5.79 -5.98 -5.80
CA GLN A 28 5.34 -5.03 -4.78
C GLN A 28 5.81 -3.60 -5.06
N SER A 29 7.09 -3.43 -5.43
CA SER A 29 7.69 -2.12 -5.68
C SER A 29 7.05 -1.40 -6.87
N THR A 30 6.72 -2.14 -7.93
CA THR A 30 6.04 -1.62 -9.12
C THR A 30 4.61 -1.22 -8.77
N LEU A 31 3.89 -2.11 -8.10
CA LEU A 31 2.51 -1.86 -7.68
C LEU A 31 2.42 -0.70 -6.68
N LEU A 32 3.39 -0.57 -5.78
CA LEU A 32 3.50 0.54 -4.84
C LEU A 32 3.69 1.87 -5.57
N ALA A 33 4.61 1.93 -6.54
CA ALA A 33 4.84 3.13 -7.33
C ALA A 33 3.60 3.50 -8.15
N GLU A 34 2.97 2.53 -8.81
CA GLU A 34 1.72 2.73 -9.56
C GLU A 34 0.58 3.19 -8.64
N ALA A 35 0.42 2.57 -7.48
CA ALA A 35 -0.61 2.95 -6.52
C ALA A 35 -0.33 4.35 -5.92
N CYS A 36 0.92 4.71 -5.67
CA CYS A 36 1.28 6.04 -5.19
C CYS A 36 0.90 7.13 -6.18
N LEU A 37 1.23 6.92 -7.46
CA LEU A 37 0.82 7.80 -8.57
C LEU A 37 -0.70 7.82 -8.78
N ARG A 38 -1.34 6.65 -8.76
CA ARG A 38 -2.76 6.45 -9.08
C ARG A 38 -3.69 6.97 -8.00
N PHE A 39 -3.35 6.74 -6.73
CA PHE A 39 -4.13 7.19 -5.59
C PHE A 39 -3.70 8.55 -5.05
N ASN A 40 -2.63 9.14 -5.61
CA ASN A 40 -2.07 10.41 -5.17
C ASN A 40 -1.79 10.38 -3.65
N LEU A 41 -1.06 9.34 -3.23
CA LEU A 41 -0.74 9.14 -1.82
C LEU A 41 0.12 10.30 -1.34
N SER A 42 -0.27 10.91 -0.22
CA SER A 42 0.59 11.88 0.43
C SER A 42 1.81 11.18 1.03
N PRO A 43 2.92 11.87 1.31
CA PRO A 43 4.11 11.25 1.92
C PRO A 43 3.80 10.50 3.24
N LYS A 44 2.76 10.91 3.96
CA LYS A 44 2.25 10.20 5.15
C LYS A 44 1.55 8.87 4.78
N ASP A 45 0.78 8.86 3.70
CA ASP A 45 0.06 7.69 3.19
C ASP A 45 1.02 6.68 2.55
N GLU A 46 2.00 7.16 1.78
CA GLU A 46 3.05 6.33 1.17
C GLU A 46 3.86 5.61 2.25
N ALA A 47 4.25 6.30 3.33
CA ALA A 47 4.97 5.69 4.43
C ALA A 47 4.16 4.55 5.09
N VAL A 48 2.87 4.76 5.35
CA VAL A 48 1.99 3.73 5.93
C VAL A 48 1.83 2.54 4.98
N LEU A 49 1.62 2.81 3.69
CA LEU A 49 1.46 1.78 2.67
C LEU A 49 2.73 0.94 2.51
N ARG A 50 3.88 1.59 2.42
CA ARG A 50 5.20 0.95 2.33
C ARG A 50 5.47 0.08 3.55
N GLN A 51 5.21 0.59 4.75
CA GLN A 51 5.40 -0.16 6.00
C GLN A 51 4.48 -1.38 6.10
N ALA A 52 3.24 -1.27 5.61
CA ALA A 52 2.29 -2.38 5.58
C ALA A 52 2.69 -3.48 4.57
N LEU A 53 3.31 -3.08 3.45
CA LEU A 53 3.77 -3.99 2.42
C LEU A 53 5.09 -4.68 2.77
N GLU A 54 6.09 -3.95 3.30
CA GLU A 54 7.34 -4.56 3.78
C GLU A 54 7.06 -5.64 4.85
N ARG A 55 6.05 -5.39 5.69
CA ARG A 55 5.61 -6.32 6.73
C ARG A 55 4.93 -7.59 6.21
N GLN A 56 4.44 -7.59 4.96
CA GLN A 56 3.85 -8.77 4.30
C GLN A 56 4.90 -9.63 3.58
N SER A 57 6.08 -9.10 3.28
CA SER A 57 7.15 -9.82 2.57
C SER A 57 8.06 -10.65 3.49
N GLU A 58 7.90 -10.54 4.81
CA GLU A 58 8.80 -11.15 5.81
C GLU A 58 8.25 -12.45 6.43
N GLU A 59 7.16 -13.03 5.90
CA GLU A 59 6.60 -14.34 6.31
C GLU A 59 6.89 -15.46 5.32
#